data_AF-A0A8T4FR27-F1
#
_entry.id   AF-A0A8T4FR27-F1
#
_cell.length_a   1.000
_cell.length_b   1.000
_cell.length_c   1.000
_cell.angle_alpha   90.00
_cell.angle_beta   90.00
_cell.angle_gamma   90.00
#
_symmetry.space_group_name_H-M   'P 1'
#
loop_
_entity.id
_entity.type
_entity.pdbx_description
1 polymer ?
#
loop_
_entity_poly.entity_id
_entity_poly.type
_entity_poly.pdbx_seq_one_letter_code
_entity_poly.pdbx_strand_id
1 'polypeptide(L)'
;MAFKENETVYIEVAGGKRHWVRVAPGMVRVQSLGAIDGSRFLEMDDGDALTLMGKEYTVFRPGLMELMTSLDRGAQVITPKDAATILAYCDVKCGDRVLEVGAGSG
;
A
#
# COMPACT_ATOMS: atom_id res chain seq x y z
N MET A 1 -15.00 2.61 5.07
CA MET A 1 -15.46 1.54 4.16
C MET A 1 -14.55 0.36 4.38
N ALA A 2 -15.16 -0.79 4.71
CA ALA A 2 -14.45 -1.97 5.14
C ALA A 2 -13.43 -2.40 4.08
N PHE A 3 -12.29 -2.93 4.54
CA PHE A 3 -11.30 -3.49 3.63
C PHE A 3 -11.84 -4.72 2.91
N LYS A 4 -11.39 -4.88 1.66
CA LYS A 4 -11.80 -6.00 0.81
C LYS A 4 -10.75 -7.09 0.77
N GLU A 5 -11.18 -8.31 0.46
CA GLU A 5 -10.25 -9.38 0.13
C GLU A 5 -9.36 -9.00 -1.05
N ASN A 6 -8.09 -9.38 -0.98
CA ASN A 6 -7.01 -9.02 -1.90
C ASN A 6 -6.66 -7.53 -1.94
N GLU A 7 -7.22 -6.71 -1.05
CA GLU A 7 -6.80 -5.32 -0.92
C GLU A 7 -5.40 -5.21 -0.29
N THR A 8 -4.59 -4.26 -0.77
CA THR A 8 -3.31 -3.93 -0.13
C THR A 8 -3.57 -2.84 0.90
N VAL A 9 -3.22 -3.12 2.16
CA VAL A 9 -3.28 -2.16 3.27
C VAL A 9 -1.91 -2.08 3.95
N TYR A 10 -1.70 -1.06 4.77
CA TYR A 10 -0.55 -1.05 5.67
C TYR A 10 -0.99 -0.76 7.10
N ILE A 11 -0.22 -1.30 8.05
CA ILE A 11 -0.37 -0.99 9.46
C ILE A 11 0.82 -0.17 9.93
N GLU A 12 0.55 0.89 10.69
CA GLU A 12 1.55 1.83 11.18
C GLU A 12 1.51 1.89 12.70
N VAL A 13 2.68 1.78 13.33
CA VAL A 13 2.85 2.00 14.77
C VAL A 13 3.16 3.48 15.03
N ALA A 14 2.89 4.00 16.23
CA ALA A 14 3.17 5.39 16.60
C ALA A 14 4.61 5.89 16.31
N GLY A 15 5.58 4.99 16.15
CA GLY A 15 6.95 5.30 15.72
C GLY A 15 7.14 5.46 14.19
N GLY A 16 6.07 5.48 13.40
CA GLY A 16 6.10 5.66 11.94
C GLY A 16 6.54 4.42 11.15
N LYS A 17 6.78 3.29 11.81
CA LYS A 17 7.14 2.03 11.12
C LYS A 17 5.89 1.41 10.50
N ARG A 18 5.95 1.20 9.19
CA ARG A 18 4.88 0.62 8.38
C ARG A 18 5.13 -0.85 8.07
N HIS A 19 4.05 -1.63 8.03
CA HIS A 19 4.07 -3.03 7.58
C HIS A 19 2.96 -3.26 6.57
N TRP A 20 3.31 -3.81 5.42
CA TRP A 20 2.37 -4.06 4.33
C TRP A 20 1.64 -5.39 4.53
N VAL A 21 0.34 -5.39 4.24
CA VAL A 21 -0.54 -6.54 4.38
C VAL A 21 -1.39 -6.66 3.12
N ARG A 22 -1.42 -7.86 2.53
CA ARG A 22 -2.44 -8.23 1.55
C ARG A 22 -3.58 -8.87 2.33
N VAL A 23 -4.76 -8.25 2.33
CA VAL A 23 -5.93 -8.73 3.06
C VAL A 23 -6.40 -10.04 2.45
N ALA A 24 -6.51 -11.08 3.26
CA ALA A 24 -7.05 -12.37 2.88
C ALA A 24 -7.63 -13.05 4.13
N PRO A 25 -8.68 -13.88 4.00
CA PRO A 25 -9.20 -14.65 5.12
C PRO A 25 -8.15 -15.63 5.65
N GLY A 26 -8.13 -15.83 6.98
CA GLY A 26 -7.18 -16.73 7.64
C GLY A 26 -5.79 -16.12 7.84
N MET A 27 -4.77 -16.96 8.11
CA MET A 27 -3.46 -16.48 8.53
C MET A 27 -2.66 -15.85 7.38
N VAL A 28 -2.39 -14.55 7.47
CA VAL A 28 -1.55 -13.79 6.53
C VAL A 28 -0.16 -13.54 7.12
N ARG A 29 0.88 -13.72 6.32
CA ARG A 29 2.27 -13.46 6.74
C ARG A 29 2.60 -11.99 6.55
N VAL A 30 2.94 -11.32 7.64
CA VAL A 30 3.34 -9.92 7.66
C VAL A 30 4.83 -9.81 8.02
N GLN A 31 5.58 -9.10 7.19
CA GLN A 31 7.02 -8.98 7.35
C GLN A 31 7.37 -8.39 8.72
N SER A 32 8.28 -9.04 9.44
CA SER A 32 8.73 -8.70 10.80
C SER A 32 7.67 -8.78 11.92
N LEU A 33 6.43 -9.17 11.61
CA LEU A 33 5.37 -9.39 12.62
C LEU A 33 4.84 -10.84 12.67
N GLY A 34 5.21 -11.68 11.68
CA GLY A 34 4.81 -13.08 11.66
C GLY A 34 3.44 -13.30 11.03
N ALA A 35 2.75 -14.37 11.42
CA ALA A 35 1.42 -14.68 10.94
C ALA A 35 0.36 -13.94 11.77
N ILE A 36 -0.58 -13.26 11.11
CA ILE A 36 -1.68 -12.52 11.71
C ILE A 36 -2.99 -13.04 11.10
N ASP A 37 -4.06 -13.13 11.89
CA ASP A 37 -5.38 -13.46 11.36
C ASP A 37 -5.88 -12.32 10.47
N GLY A 38 -5.89 -12.57 9.17
CA GLY A 38 -6.27 -11.64 8.12
C GLY A 38 -7.77 -11.36 8.05
N SER A 39 -8.59 -12.24 8.64
CA SER A 39 -10.04 -12.04 8.75
C SER A 39 -10.36 -10.79 9.59
N ARG A 40 -9.47 -10.42 10.52
CA ARG A 40 -9.61 -9.19 11.32
C ARG A 40 -9.68 -7.93 10.46
N PHE A 41 -8.98 -7.89 9.32
CA PHE A 41 -9.00 -6.71 8.45
C PHE A 41 -10.31 -6.59 7.67
N LEU A 42 -11.03 -7.69 7.41
CA LEU A 42 -12.30 -7.63 6.67
C LEU A 42 -13.41 -6.92 7.45
N GLU A 43 -13.27 -6.82 8.77
CA GLU A 43 -14.21 -6.13 9.66
C GLU A 43 -13.75 -4.70 10.02
N MET A 44 -12.61 -4.26 9.49
CA MET A 44 -12.01 -2.96 9.81
C MET A 44 -12.18 -1.95 8.69
N ASP A 45 -12.22 -0.70 9.10
CA ASP A 45 -12.21 0.49 8.26
C ASP A 45 -10.83 1.16 8.23
N ASP A 46 -10.67 2.07 7.27
CA ASP A 46 -9.51 2.95 7.18
C ASP A 46 -9.40 3.85 8.42
N GLY A 47 -8.24 3.80 9.09
CA GLY A 47 -7.98 4.54 10.33
C GLY A 47 -8.28 3.76 11.61
N ASP A 48 -8.77 2.52 11.53
CA ASP A 48 -9.07 1.73 12.73
C ASP A 48 -7.81 1.29 13.48
N ALA A 49 -7.96 1.17 14.80
CA ALA A 49 -6.91 0.68 15.69
C ALA A 49 -6.82 -0.85 15.67
N LEU A 50 -5.60 -1.37 15.63
CA LEU A 50 -5.28 -2.80 15.65
C LEU A 50 -4.25 -3.09 16.74
N THR A 51 -4.62 -3.89 17.74
CA THR A 51 -3.67 -4.38 18.74
C THR A 51 -3.07 -5.72 18.30
N LEU A 52 -1.74 -5.77 18.23
CA LEU A 52 -0.94 -6.96 17.92
C LEU A 52 0.22 -7.07 18.91
N MET A 53 0.35 -8.23 19.57
CA MET A 53 1.48 -8.53 20.47
C MET A 53 1.76 -7.42 21.50
N GLY A 54 0.70 -6.83 22.06
CA GLY A 54 0.78 -5.77 23.06
C GLY A 54 1.16 -4.38 22.52
N LYS A 55 1.19 -4.18 21.20
CA LYS A 55 1.39 -2.89 20.55
C LYS A 55 0.15 -2.46 19.78
N GLU A 56 -0.15 -1.17 19.82
CA GLU A 56 -1.20 -0.57 19.00
C GLU A 56 -0.65 -0.12 17.65
N TYR A 57 -1.42 -0.41 16.62
CA TYR A 57 -1.21 0.01 15.25
C TYR A 57 -2.46 0.70 14.74
N THR A 58 -2.32 1.48 13.69
CA THR A 58 -3.44 2.00 12.91
C THR A 58 -3.38 1.41 11.51
N VAL A 59 -4.52 0.94 11.00
CA VAL A 59 -4.62 0.32 9.68
C VAL A 59 -5.07 1.35 8.65
N PHE A 60 -4.39 1.39 7.51
CA PHE A 60 -4.67 2.37 6.45
C PHE A 60 -4.72 1.73 5.07
N ARG A 61 -5.61 2.27 4.24
CA ARG A 61 -5.62 2.13 2.79
C ARG A 61 -4.55 3.06 2.21
N PRO A 62 -3.59 2.54 1.43
CA PRO A 62 -2.52 3.36 0.92
C PRO A 62 -3.01 4.33 -0.15
N GLY A 63 -2.55 5.57 -0.07
CA GLY A 63 -2.60 6.50 -1.18
C GLY A 63 -1.56 6.18 -2.24
N LEU A 64 -1.58 6.95 -3.34
CA LEU A 64 -0.57 6.84 -4.40
C LEU A 64 0.85 7.02 -3.86
N MET A 65 1.06 7.98 -2.95
CA MET A 65 2.37 8.26 -2.39
C MET A 65 2.90 7.08 -1.56
N GLU A 66 2.05 6.49 -0.72
CA GLU A 66 2.38 5.31 0.07
C GLU A 66 2.75 4.14 -0.85
N LEU A 67 1.97 3.91 -1.91
CA LEU A 67 2.26 2.87 -2.90
C LEU A 67 3.59 3.13 -3.62
N MET A 68 3.85 4.35 -4.08
CA MET A 68 5.11 4.69 -4.76
C MET A 68 6.33 4.50 -3.83
N THR A 69 6.17 4.74 -2.52
CA THR A 69 7.24 4.49 -1.55
C THR A 69 7.42 3.02 -1.18
N SER A 70 6.44 2.16 -1.49
CA SER A 70 6.47 0.73 -1.15
C SER A 70 7.10 -0.16 -2.22
N LEU A 71 7.30 0.38 -3.42
CA LEU A 71 7.89 -0.35 -4.54
C LEU A 71 9.26 -0.90 -4.17
N ASP A 72 9.45 -2.20 -4.42
CA ASP A 72 10.74 -2.85 -4.26
C ASP A 72 11.69 -2.34 -5.33
N ARG A 73 12.79 -1.71 -4.89
CA ARG A 73 13.69 -0.98 -5.80
C ARG A 73 14.69 -1.94 -6.42
N GLY A 74 14.38 -2.41 -7.63
CA GLY A 74 15.33 -3.14 -8.49
C GLY A 74 16.02 -2.24 -9.52
N ALA A 75 15.27 -1.30 -10.09
CA ALA A 75 15.73 -0.24 -10.99
C ALA A 75 15.50 1.14 -10.36
N GLN A 76 16.10 2.18 -10.96
CA GLN A 76 15.84 3.56 -10.55
C GLN A 76 14.39 3.93 -10.88
N VAL A 77 13.64 4.35 -9.85
CA VAL A 77 12.22 4.72 -9.96
C VAL A 77 12.03 6.19 -10.35
N ILE A 78 10.92 6.49 -11.01
CA ILE A 78 10.43 7.86 -11.23
C ILE A 78 9.82 8.37 -9.92
N THR A 79 10.28 9.53 -9.44
CA THR A 79 9.75 10.11 -8.20
C THR A 79 8.36 10.73 -8.43
N PRO A 80 7.53 10.88 -7.39
CA PRO A 80 6.20 11.48 -7.53
C PRO A 80 6.21 12.87 -8.20
N LYS A 81 7.24 13.68 -7.93
CA LYS A 81 7.44 15.00 -8.55
C LYS A 81 7.61 14.90 -10.06
N ASP A 82 8.45 13.98 -10.51
CA ASP A 82 8.73 13.82 -11.93
C ASP A 82 7.57 13.13 -12.65
N ALA A 83 6.93 12.14 -12.02
CA ALA A 83 5.73 11.49 -12.54
C ALA A 83 4.59 12.49 -12.79
N ALA A 84 4.31 13.37 -11.82
CA ALA A 84 3.31 14.42 -11.99
C ALA A 84 3.64 15.37 -13.15
N THR A 85 4.92 15.69 -13.33
CA THR A 85 5.38 16.54 -14.44
C THR A 85 5.20 15.84 -15.78
N ILE A 86 5.60 14.57 -15.89
CA ILE A 86 5.44 13.77 -17.12
C ILE A 86 3.97 13.69 -17.52
N LEU A 87 3.08 13.34 -16.58
CA LEU A 87 1.64 13.25 -16.85
C LEU A 87 1.06 14.57 -17.35
N ALA A 88 1.46 15.70 -16.77
CA ALA A 88 1.00 17.02 -17.19
C ALA A 88 1.50 17.38 -18.59
N TYR A 89 2.78 17.14 -18.91
CA TYR A 89 3.35 17.44 -20.23
C TYR A 89 2.85 16.50 -21.34
N CYS A 90 2.53 15.26 -21.01
CA CYS A 90 1.91 14.30 -21.93
C CYS A 90 0.39 14.51 -22.08
N ASP A 91 -0.19 15.45 -21.34
CA ASP A 91 -1.61 15.80 -21.36
C ASP A 91 -2.56 14.64 -21.03
N VAL A 92 -2.12 13.65 -20.23
CA VAL A 92 -2.87 12.40 -19.96
C VAL A 92 -4.21 12.66 -19.27
N LYS A 93 -5.29 12.06 -19.78
CA LYS A 93 -6.67 12.18 -19.26
C LYS A 93 -7.39 10.84 -19.19
N CYS A 94 -8.54 10.85 -18.51
CA CYS A 94 -9.47 9.73 -18.49
C CYS A 94 -9.86 9.32 -19.91
N GLY A 95 -9.61 8.07 -20.26
CA GLY A 95 -9.92 7.50 -21.57
C GLY A 95 -8.72 7.42 -22.52
N ASP A 96 -7.60 8.06 -22.18
CA ASP A 96 -6.39 7.99 -22.99
C ASP A 96 -5.76 6.59 -22.94
N ARG A 97 -5.16 6.19 -24.07
CA ARG A 97 -4.35 4.98 -24.17
C ARG A 97 -2.88 5.37 -24.06
N VAL A 98 -2.24 5.02 -22.96
CA VAL A 98 -0.83 5.32 -22.69
C VAL A 98 0.03 4.10 -23.01
N LEU A 99 1.16 4.32 -23.67
CA LEU A 99 2.21 3.31 -23.86
C LEU A 99 3.38 3.66 -22.96
N GLU A 100 3.75 2.73 -22.08
CA GLU A 100 4.96 2.79 -21.27
C GLU A 100 5.94 1.70 -21.74
N VAL A 101 7.23 2.05 -21.83
CA VAL A 101 8.29 1.11 -22.21
C VAL A 101 9.45 1.27 -21.22
N GLY A 102 9.81 0.16 -20.55
CA GLY A 102 10.87 0.13 -19.54
C GLY A 102 10.36 0.08 -18.08
N ALA A 103 9.37 -0.78 -17.78
CA ALA A 103 8.61 -0.84 -16.52
C ALA A 103 9.38 -1.36 -15.27
N GLY A 104 10.64 -0.98 -15.09
CA GLY A 104 11.42 -1.37 -13.91
C GLY A 104 10.77 -0.89 -12.60
N SER A 105 10.89 -1.70 -11.55
CA SER A 105 10.31 -1.48 -10.20
C SER A 105 8.81 -1.22 -10.11
N GLY A 106 8.08 -1.28 -11.23
CA GLY A 106 6.63 -1.11 -11.27
C GLY A 106 6.21 0.21 -11.86
#